data_AF-A0A962M1P3-F1
#
_entry.id   AF-A0A962M1P3-F1
#
_cell.length_a   1.000
_cell.length_b   1.000
_cell.length_c   1.000
_cell.angle_alpha   90.00
_cell.angle_beta   90.00
_cell.angle_gamma   90.00
#
_symmetry.space_group_name_H-M   'P 1'
#
loop_
_entity.id
_entity.type
_entity.pdbx_description
1 polymer ?
#
loop_
_entity_poly.entity_id
_entity_poly.type
_entity_poly.pdbx_seq_one_letter_code
_entity_poly.pdbx_strand_id
1 'polypeptide(L)' 'MAKVFITLASLSGMLAVCFGAFGAHALKSRLDDYAMGVFQTAVQYHFYHSLALLAVGVITLSHPQTALLR' A
#
# COMPACT_ATOMS: atom_id res chain seq x y z
N MET A 1 8.73 3.70 -17.08
CA MET A 1 7.77 3.13 -16.12
C MET A 1 7.51 3.95 -14.85
N ALA A 2 8.36 4.92 -14.47
CA ALA A 2 8.21 5.68 -13.22
C ALA A 2 6.80 6.22 -12.96
N LYS A 3 6.17 6.88 -13.95
CA LYS A 3 4.80 7.41 -13.82
C LYS A 3 3.80 6.31 -13.42
N VAL A 4 3.87 5.14 -14.07
CA VAL A 4 2.98 4.01 -13.79
C VAL A 4 3.16 3.53 -12.36
N PHE A 5 4.41 3.32 -11.92
CA PHE A 5 4.67 2.89 -10.54
C PHE A 5 4.19 3.90 -9.50
N ILE A 6 4.40 5.20 -9.73
CA ILE A 6 3.94 6.25 -8.81
C ILE A 6 2.41 6.28 -8.78
N THR A 7 1.72 6.23 -9.92
CA THR A 7 0.25 6.19 -9.97
C THR A 7 -0.31 4.97 -9.24
N LEU A 8 0.26 3.79 -9.46
CA LEU A 8 -0.16 2.57 -8.77
C LEU A 8 0.11 2.65 -7.26
N ALA A 9 1.27 3.20 -6.85
CA ALA A 9 1.57 3.41 -5.44
C ALA A 9 0.58 4.36 -4.77
N SER A 10 0.17 5.45 -5.44
CA SER A 10 -0.84 6.38 -4.93
C SER A 10 -2.21 5.72 -4.78
N LEU A 11 -2.66 4.96 -5.78
CA LEU A 11 -3.94 4.24 -5.71
C LEU A 11 -3.92 3.16 -4.63
N SER A 12 -2.83 2.39 -4.55
CA SER A 12 -2.61 1.37 -3.51
C SER A 12 -2.62 2.00 -2.11
N GLY A 13 -1.90 3.11 -1.92
CA GLY A 13 -1.87 3.84 -0.65
C GLY A 13 -3.23 4.38 -0.24
N MET A 14 -4.00 4.93 -1.19
CA MET A 14 -5.38 5.36 -0.95
C MET A 14 -6.23 4.19 -0.45
N LEU A 15 -6.16 3.02 -1.10
CA LEU A 15 -6.91 1.84 -0.68
C LEU A 15 -6.47 1.34 0.71
N ALA A 16 -5.17 1.35 1.01
CA ALA A 16 -4.67 0.99 2.34
C ALA A 16 -5.27 1.88 3.44
N VAL A 17 -5.38 3.19 3.20
CA VAL A 17 -6.06 4.14 4.12
C VAL A 17 -7.55 3.85 4.23
N CYS A 18 -8.24 3.64 3.10
CA CYS A 18 -9.67 3.30 3.10
C CYS A 18 -9.96 2.03 3.91
N PHE A 19 -9.17 0.97 3.72
CA PHE A 19 -9.32 -0.27 4.45
C PHE A 19 -8.97 -0.13 5.93
N GLY A 20 -7.92 0.64 6.28
CA GLY A 20 -7.60 0.95 7.67
C GLY A 20 -8.73 1.69 8.39
N ALA A 21 -9.31 2.71 7.75
CA ALA A 21 -10.45 3.44 8.29
C ALA A 21 -11.69 2.54 8.42
N PHE A 22 -11.96 1.70 7.42
CA PHE A 22 -13.05 0.74 7.46
C PHE A 22 -12.90 -0.26 8.62
N GLY A 23 -11.70 -0.79 8.83
CA GLY A 23 -11.41 -1.67 9.97
C GLY A 23 -11.69 -0.99 11.32
N ALA A 24 -11.19 0.23 11.49
CA ALA A 24 -11.31 0.97 12.74
C ALA A 24 -12.76 1.38 13.09
N HIS A 25 -13.57 1.75 12.08
CA HIS A 25 -14.90 2.30 12.30
C HIS A 25 -16.03 1.27 12.12
N ALA A 26 -15.97 0.45 11.07
CA ALA A 26 -17.07 -0.44 10.70
C ALA A 26 -16.88 -1.88 11.21
N LEU A 27 -15.63 -2.34 11.33
CA LEU A 27 -15.33 -3.75 11.56
C LEU A 27 -15.02 -4.09 13.03
N LYS A 28 -14.70 -3.09 13.86
CA LYS A 28 -14.35 -3.26 15.29
C LYS A 28 -15.40 -3.94 16.15
N SER A 29 -16.68 -3.72 15.87
CA SER A 29 -17.79 -4.38 16.59
C SER A 29 -18.28 -5.66 15.91
N ARG A 30 -17.64 -6.09 14.82
CA ARG A 30 -18.05 -7.22 13.97
C ARG A 30 -17.08 -8.39 14.00
N LEU A 31 -15.82 -8.14 14.35
CA LEU A 31 -14.78 -9.15 14.46
C LEU A 31 -14.37 -9.34 15.91
N ASP A 32 -13.91 -10.54 16.24
CA ASP A 32 -13.19 -10.80 17.49
C ASP A 32 -11.77 -10.21 17.42
N ASP A 33 -11.08 -10.20 18.57
CA ASP A 33 -9.76 -9.59 18.68
C ASP A 33 -8.72 -10.27 17.78
N TYR A 34 -8.83 -11.60 17.59
CA TYR A 34 -7.94 -12.34 16.71
C TYR A 34 -8.12 -11.93 15.24
N ALA A 35 -9.35 -11.97 14.72
CA ALA A 35 -9.61 -11.59 13.34
C ALA A 35 -9.36 -10.10 13.09
N MET A 36 -9.62 -9.24 14.09
CA MET A 36 -9.22 -7.83 14.01
C MET A 36 -7.71 -7.67 13.92
N GLY A 37 -6.94 -8.43 14.70
CA GLY A 37 -5.48 -8.46 14.60
C GLY A 37 -5.00 -8.86 13.19
N VAL A 38 -5.57 -9.92 12.62
CA VAL A 38 -5.26 -10.38 11.25
C VAL A 38 -5.57 -9.28 10.22
N PHE A 39 -6.73 -8.64 10.33
CA PHE A 39 -7.12 -7.54 9.44
C PHE A 39 -6.13 -6.38 9.52
N GLN A 40 -5.73 -5.98 10.73
CA GLN A 40 -4.74 -4.90 10.92
C GLN A 40 -3.38 -5.27 10.32
N THR A 41 -2.90 -6.49 10.51
CA THR A 41 -1.65 -6.96 9.89
C THR A 41 -1.74 -6.91 8.36
N ALA A 42 -2.85 -7.34 7.76
CA ALA A 42 -3.05 -7.26 6.32
C ALA A 42 -3.04 -5.81 5.81
N VAL A 43 -3.71 -4.88 6.51
CA VAL A 43 -3.67 -3.44 6.17
C VAL A 43 -2.26 -2.87 6.30
N GLN A 44 -1.50 -3.24 7.33
CA GLN A 44 -0.11 -2.83 7.49
C GLN A 44 0.76 -3.32 6.33
N TYR A 45 0.63 -4.59 5.93
CA TYR A 45 1.36 -5.12 4.78
C TYR A 45 1.01 -4.38 3.50
N HIS A 46 -0.27 -4.07 3.27
CA HIS A 46 -0.71 -3.29 2.12
C HIS A 46 -0.12 -1.87 2.12
N PHE A 47 -0.09 -1.21 3.29
CA PHE A 47 0.52 0.11 3.43
C PHE A 47 2.02 0.08 3.14
N TYR A 48 2.76 -0.88 3.71
CA TYR A 48 4.20 -1.03 3.45
C TYR A 48 4.50 -1.35 1.99
N HIS A 49 3.71 -2.19 1.33
CA HIS A 49 3.87 -2.46 -0.10
C HIS A 49 3.57 -1.23 -0.97
N SER A 50 2.63 -0.39 -0.56
CA SER A 50 2.35 0.89 -1.23
C SER A 50 3.58 1.83 -1.16
N LEU A 51 4.24 1.89 0.00
CA LEU A 51 5.50 2.65 0.16
C LEU A 51 6.66 2.04 -0.62
N ALA A 52 6.79 0.71 -0.62
CA ALA A 52 7.81 0.02 -1.41
C ALA A 52 7.63 0.29 -2.91
N LEU A 53 6.40 0.26 -3.41
CA LEU A 53 6.09 0.57 -4.80
C LEU A 53 6.36 2.04 -5.14
N LEU A 54 6.07 2.96 -4.21
CA LEU A 54 6.44 4.37 -4.37
C LEU A 54 7.96 4.53 -4.49
N ALA A 55 8.73 3.85 -3.63
CA ALA A 55 10.19 3.87 -3.68
C ALA A 55 10.72 3.36 -5.02
N VAL A 56 10.16 2.27 -5.57
CA VAL A 56 10.48 1.79 -6.92
C VAL A 56 10.20 2.86 -7.97
N GLY A 57 9.05 3.55 -7.89
CA GLY A 57 8.70 4.64 -8.78
C GLY A 57 9.70 5.81 -8.73
N VAL A 58 10.10 6.22 -7.52
CA VAL A 58 11.09 7.29 -7.30
C VAL A 58 12.48 6.88 -7.80
N ILE A 59 12.93 5.65 -7.52
CA ILE A 59 14.22 5.15 -8.01
C ILE A 59 14.24 5.11 -9.54
N THR A 60 13.14 4.67 -10.17
CA THR A 60 12.99 4.65 -11.62
C THR A 60 13.02 6.06 -12.23
N LEU A 61 12.50 7.06 -11.50
CA LEU A 61 12.57 8.46 -11.92
C LEU A 61 14.01 9.00 -11.89
N SER A 62 14.78 8.63 -10.87
CA SER A 62 16.18 9.08 -10.69
C SER A 62 17.19 8.34 -11.57
N HIS A 63 16.91 7.08 -11.95
CA HIS A 63 17.81 6.24 -12.75
C HIS A 63 17.11 5.67 -13.99
N PRO A 64 16.81 6.51 -15.02
CA PRO A 64 16.06 6.09 -16.20
C PRO A 64 16.81 5.11 -17.13
N GLN A 65 18.10 4.89 -16.91
CA GLN A 65 18.94 4.00 -17.74
C GLN A 65 18.99 2.54 -17.24
N THR A 66 18.43 2.26 -16.05
CA THR A 66 18.45 0.91 -15.47
C THR A 66 17.61 -0.06 -16.29
N ALA A 67 18.23 -1.07 -16.90
CA ALA A 67 17.55 -2.04 -17.77
C ALA A 67 16.43 -2.82 -17.05
N LEU A 68 16.55 -3.04 -15.74
CA LEU A 68 15.55 -3.74 -14.91
C LEU A 68 14.30 -2.90 -14.61
N LEU A 69 14.34 -1.58 -14.80
CA LEU A 69 13.27 -0.63 -14.46
C LEU A 69 12.73 0.12 -15.70
N ARG A 70 13.16 -0.29 -16.89
CA ARG A 70 12.66 0.20 -18.18
C ARG A 70 11.32 -0.41 -18.54
#